data_AF-A0AAP3EQS3-F1
#
_entry.id   AF-A0AAP3EQS3-F1
#
_cell.length_a   1.000
_cell.length_b   1.000
_cell.length_c   1.000
_cell.angle_alpha   90.00
_cell.angle_beta   90.00
_cell.angle_gamma   90.00
#
_symmetry.space_group_name_H-M   'P 1'
#
loop_
_entity.id
_entity.type
_entity.pdbx_description
1 polymer ?
#
loop_
_entity_poly.entity_id
_entity_poly.type
_entity_poly.pdbx_seq_one_letter_code
_entity_poly.pdbx_strand_id
1 'polypeptide(L)' 'DATVSMTDTQWSMNGNSTAGNMKLNRTIVGFNGGTSPFTTLTTDNLDAVQSAFVMRTDLNKADKLVINKSATGHDNS' A
#
# COMPACT_ATOMS: atom_id res chain seq x y z
N ASP A 1 5.14 8.96 -15.52
CA ASP A 1 5.12 8.61 -14.08
C ASP A 1 5.68 7.23 -13.84
N ALA A 2 6.40 7.06 -12.73
CA ALA A 2 6.96 5.77 -12.33
C ALA A 2 5.83 4.79 -11.96
N THR A 3 5.94 3.56 -12.45
CA THR A 3 5.00 2.47 -12.12
C THR A 3 5.73 1.42 -11.30
N VAL A 4 5.12 1.01 -10.19
CA VAL A 4 5.54 -0.14 -9.39
C VAL A 4 4.59 -1.29 -9.70
N SER A 5 5.13 -2.42 -10.11
CA SER A 5 4.36 -3.64 -10.41
C SER A 5 4.88 -4.77 -9.54
N MET A 6 4.01 -5.39 -8.77
CA MET A 6 4.35 -6.47 -7.85
C MET A 6 3.39 -7.66 -8.07
N THR A 7 3.95 -8.86 -8.08
CA THR A 7 3.20 -10.10 -8.24
C THR A 7 3.78 -11.16 -7.32
N ASP A 8 2.94 -11.89 -6.59
CA ASP A 8 3.38 -12.92 -5.62
C ASP A 8 4.45 -12.39 -4.64
N THR A 9 4.27 -11.15 -4.18
CA THR A 9 5.27 -10.39 -3.43
C THR A 9 4.74 -10.05 -2.03
N GLN A 10 5.62 -10.09 -1.04
CA GLN A 10 5.36 -9.47 0.26
C GLN A 10 6.26 -8.24 0.41
N TRP A 11 5.65 -7.06 0.48
CA TRP A 11 6.35 -5.80 0.70
C TRP A 11 6.26 -5.39 2.17
N SER A 12 7.41 -5.36 2.85
CA SER A 12 7.57 -4.77 4.18
C SER A 12 7.89 -3.29 4.06
N MET A 13 6.89 -2.42 4.21
CA MET A 13 7.08 -0.97 4.14
C MET A 13 7.50 -0.41 5.51
N ASN A 14 8.68 0.19 5.57
CA ASN A 14 9.30 0.68 6.81
C ASN A 14 9.27 2.22 6.98
N GLY A 15 8.57 2.91 6.08
CA GLY A 15 8.52 4.38 6.04
C GLY A 15 7.50 4.87 5.01
N ASN A 16 7.28 6.18 4.95
CA ASN A 16 6.40 6.77 3.94
C ASN A 16 6.92 6.46 2.54
N SER A 17 6.01 6.10 1.64
CA SER A 17 6.34 5.74 0.25
C SER A 17 5.37 6.43 -0.72
N THR A 18 5.88 6.86 -1.86
CA THR A 18 5.08 7.47 -2.93
C THR A 18 5.37 6.78 -4.25
N ALA A 19 4.33 6.39 -4.98
CA ALA A 19 4.44 5.81 -6.32
C ALA A 19 3.40 6.44 -7.27
N GLY A 20 3.75 6.68 -8.53
CA GLY A 20 2.79 7.21 -9.51
C GLY A 20 1.64 6.22 -9.74
N ASN A 21 1.96 5.06 -10.34
CA ASN A 21 1.00 3.98 -10.51
C ASN A 21 1.44 2.74 -9.75
N MET A 22 0.51 2.03 -9.14
CA MET A 22 0.74 0.75 -8.47
C MET A 22 -0.15 -0.33 -9.08
N LYS A 23 0.48 -1.42 -9.53
CA LYS A 23 -0.20 -2.64 -9.97
C LYS A 23 0.18 -3.79 -9.06
N LEU A 24 -0.80 -4.31 -8.33
CA LEU A 24 -0.61 -5.35 -7.32
C LEU A 24 -1.42 -6.58 -7.70
N ASN A 25 -0.77 -7.74 -7.74
CA ASN A 25 -1.42 -9.02 -7.99
C ASN A 25 -0.93 -10.04 -6.96
N ARG A 26 -1.81 -10.61 -6.14
CA ARG A 26 -1.42 -11.53 -5.06
C ARG A 26 -0.27 -10.97 -4.21
N THR A 27 -0.37 -9.69 -3.85
CA THR A 27 0.68 -8.96 -3.13
C THR A 27 0.19 -8.59 -1.74
N ILE A 28 1.04 -8.75 -0.74
CA ILE A 28 0.78 -8.28 0.63
C ILE A 28 1.62 -7.04 0.88
N VAL A 29 0.96 -5.91 1.18
CA VAL A 29 1.61 -4.67 1.60
C VAL A 29 1.51 -4.56 3.12
N GLY A 30 2.60 -4.83 3.81
CA GLY A 30 2.71 -4.73 5.26
C GLY A 30 3.25 -3.37 5.69
N PHE A 31 2.42 -2.59 6.38
CA PHE A 31 2.86 -1.35 7.02
C PHE A 31 3.55 -1.71 8.34
N ASN A 32 4.88 -1.83 8.29
CA ASN A 32 5.68 -2.27 9.44
C ASN A 32 6.26 -1.10 10.23
N GLY A 33 6.28 0.10 9.65
CA GLY A 33 6.62 1.35 10.31
C GLY A 33 8.09 1.59 10.62
N GLY A 34 8.94 0.56 10.68
CA GLY A 34 10.35 0.72 11.00
C GLY A 34 10.56 1.53 12.28
N THR A 35 11.27 2.67 12.19
CA THR A 35 11.45 3.63 13.29
C THR A 35 10.33 4.68 13.40
N SER A 36 9.39 4.71 12.46
CA SER A 36 8.26 5.65 12.42
C SER A 36 7.01 5.03 13.09
N PRO A 37 6.26 5.80 13.90
CA PRO A 37 5.09 5.28 14.61
C PRO A 37 3.99 4.81 13.64
N PHE A 38 3.65 5.60 12.62
CA PHE A 38 2.73 5.22 11.54
C PHE A 38 3.23 5.79 10.20
N THR A 39 2.85 5.14 9.10
CA THR A 39 3.38 5.41 7.76
C THR A 39 2.26 5.57 6.75
N THR A 40 2.52 6.37 5.72
CA THR A 40 1.59 6.62 4.62
C THR A 40 2.17 6.10 3.31
N LEU A 41 1.38 5.27 2.61
CA LEU A 41 1.60 4.91 1.22
C LEU A 41 0.71 5.81 0.35
N THR A 42 1.30 6.62 -0.50
CA THR A 42 0.59 7.49 -1.43
C THR A 42 0.77 6.99 -2.86
N THR A 43 -0.32 6.84 -3.60
CA THR A 43 -0.27 6.59 -5.04
C THR A 43 -1.32 7.39 -5.80
N ASP A 44 -1.08 7.66 -7.08
CA ASP A 44 -2.11 8.28 -7.90
C ASP A 44 -3.12 7.23 -8.39
N ASN A 45 -2.64 6.12 -8.95
CA ASN A 45 -3.50 5.06 -9.47
C ASN A 45 -3.13 3.72 -8.84
N LEU A 46 -4.10 3.06 -8.21
CA LEU A 46 -3.96 1.73 -7.66
C LEU A 46 -4.83 0.74 -8.44
N ASP A 47 -4.22 -0.31 -8.98
CA ASP A 47 -4.90 -1.48 -9.52
C ASP A 47 -4.46 -2.71 -8.73
N ALA A 48 -5.32 -3.20 -7.84
CA ALA A 48 -4.99 -4.28 -6.92
C ALA A 48 -5.96 -5.46 -7.08
N VAL A 49 -5.40 -6.65 -7.32
CA VAL A 49 -6.18 -7.89 -7.45
C VAL A 49 -5.65 -8.92 -6.47
N GLN A 50 -6.55 -9.55 -5.70
CA GLN A 50 -6.21 -10.61 -4.75
C GLN A 50 -5.09 -10.22 -3.78
N SER A 51 -5.01 -8.93 -3.43
CA SER A 51 -3.92 -8.36 -2.65
C SER A 51 -4.40 -7.94 -1.26
N ALA A 52 -3.50 -7.82 -0.30
CA ALA A 52 -3.87 -7.47 1.07
C ALA A 52 -3.05 -6.29 1.62
N PHE A 53 -3.69 -5.47 2.45
CA PHE A 53 -3.05 -4.34 3.13
C PHE A 53 -3.09 -4.55 4.65
N VAL A 54 -1.93 -4.82 5.25
CA VAL A 54 -1.83 -5.01 6.71
C VAL A 54 -1.44 -3.69 7.35
N MET A 55 -2.40 -3.04 8.01
CA MET A 55 -2.25 -1.71 8.63
C MET A 55 -2.27 -1.78 10.16
N ARG A 56 -1.53 -0.88 10.82
CA ARG A 56 -1.50 -0.76 12.29
C ARG A 56 -2.25 0.49 12.74
N THR A 57 -2.77 0.45 13.96
CA THR A 57 -3.40 1.59 14.64
C THR A 57 -3.21 1.50 16.15
N ASP A 58 -3.11 2.63 16.83
CA ASP A 58 -3.16 2.73 18.31
C ASP A 58 -4.53 3.20 18.82
N LEU A 59 -5.57 3.13 17.96
CA LEU A 59 -6.93 3.66 18.16
C LEU A 59 -7.03 5.20 18.10
N ASN A 60 -5.93 5.92 17.96
CA ASN A 60 -5.89 7.38 17.78
C ASN A 60 -5.24 7.79 16.44
N LYS A 61 -4.17 7.11 16.06
CA LYS A 61 -3.40 7.26 14.83
C LYS A 61 -3.28 5.89 14.15
N ALA A 62 -3.15 5.91 12.84
CA ALA A 62 -3.04 4.71 12.03
C ALA A 62 -2.13 4.93 10.83
N ASP A 63 -1.65 3.81 10.27
CA ASP A 63 -1.10 3.77 8.93
C ASP A 63 -2.17 4.19 7.90
N LYS A 64 -1.73 4.68 6.73
CA LYS A 64 -2.65 5.20 5.70
C LYS A 64 -2.28 4.73 4.31
N LEU A 65 -3.28 4.33 3.54
CA LEU A 65 -3.22 4.23 2.09
C LEU A 65 -3.97 5.43 1.49
N VAL A 66 -3.28 6.25 0.70
CA VAL A 66 -3.85 7.43 0.03
C VAL A 66 -3.78 7.21 -1.48
N ILE A 67 -4.93 7.33 -2.14
CA ILE A 67 -5.07 7.16 -3.59
C ILE A 67 -5.63 8.47 -4.17
N ASN A 68 -4.85 9.16 -4.99
CA ASN A 68 -5.20 10.53 -5.44
C ASN A 68 -6.09 10.58 -6.69
N LYS A 69 -6.06 9.57 -7.56
CA LYS A 69 -6.76 9.60 -8.86
C LYS A 69 -7.74 8.44 -9.02
N SER A 70 -7.28 7.20 -8.99
CA SER A 70 -8.15 6.04 -9.23
C SER A 70 -7.76 4.79 -8.46
N ALA A 71 -8.77 4.02 -8.07
CA ALA A 71 -8.64 2.71 -7.44
C ALA A 71 -9.48 1.68 -8.20
N THR A 72 -8.84 0.64 -8.72
CA THR A 72 -9.46 -0.46 -9.45
C THR A 72 -9.01 -1.82 -8.93
N GLY A 73 -9.66 -2.87 -9.41
CA GLY A 73 -9.34 -4.26 -9.08
C GLY A 73 -10.37 -4.89 -8.14
N HIS A 74 -10.08 -6.09 -7.64
CA HIS A 74 -11.05 -6.93 -6.93
C HIS A 74 -10.39 -7.91 -5.96
N ASP A 75 -11.19 -8.44 -5.04
CA ASP A 75 -10.80 -9.47 -4.07
C ASP A 75 -9.63 -9.07 -3.16
N ASN A 76 -9.58 -7.81 -2.73
CA ASN A 76 -8.56 -7.32 -1.81
C ASN A 76 -9.01 -7.42 -0.35
N SER A 77 -8.06 -7.63 0.57
CA SER A 77 -8.28 -7.78 2.02
C SER A 77 -7.55 -6.75 2.88
#